data_AF-A0A1T4MQ01-F1
#
_entry.id   AF-A0A1T4MQ01-F1
#
_cell.length_a   1.000
_cell.length_b   1.000
_cell.length_c   1.000
_cell.angle_alpha   90.00
_cell.angle_beta   90.00
_cell.angle_gamma   90.00
#
_symmetry.space_group_name_H-M   'P 1'
#
loop_
_entity.id
_entity.type
_entity.pdbx_description
1 polymer ?
#
loop_
_entity_poly.entity_id
_entity_poly.type
_entity_poly.pdbx_seq_one_letter_code
_entity_poly.pdbx_strand_id
1 'polypeptide(L)' 'MNKKEIKFSQNFITSKRHINKIMSNLELNRNDNVFEIGSGKGHFTLELVQKCNYVTAIEIDSNIGYNELLI' A
#
# COMPACT_ATOMS: atom_id res chain seq x y z
N MET A 1 15.36 -13.09 -25.55
CA MET A 1 15.32 -12.37 -24.25
C MET A 1 13.87 -12.04 -23.95
N ASN A 2 13.29 -12.60 -22.89
CA ASN A 2 11.97 -12.18 -22.43
C ASN A 2 12.04 -10.71 -22.02
N LYS A 3 11.34 -9.85 -22.76
CA LYS A 3 11.24 -8.42 -22.48
C LYS A 3 10.47 -8.29 -21.17
N LYS A 4 11.18 -8.04 -20.06
CA LYS A 4 10.55 -7.83 -18.76
C LYS A 4 9.72 -6.56 -18.90
N GLU A 5 8.39 -6.67 -18.77
CA GLU A 5 7.54 -5.49 -18.80
C GLU A 5 7.82 -4.64 -17.56
N ILE A 6 8.66 -3.63 -17.73
CA ILE A 6 9.07 -2.70 -16.66
C ILE A 6 7.84 -2.06 -16.00
N LYS A 7 6.75 -1.91 -16.77
CA LYS A 7 5.46 -1.42 -16.28
C LYS A 7 4.93 -2.17 -15.05
N PHE A 8 5.28 -3.44 -14.90
CA PHE A 8 4.84 -4.30 -13.79
C PHE A 8 6.01 -4.73 -12.88
N SER A 9 7.19 -4.15 -13.03
CA SER A 9 8.29 -4.40 -12.09
C SER A 9 8.10 -3.57 -10.81
N GLN A 10 7.39 -4.13 -9.84
CA GLN A 10 7.19 -3.52 -8.52
C GLN A 10 8.18 -4.08 -7.50
N ASN A 11 8.73 -3.21 -6.64
CA ASN A 11 9.54 -3.61 -5.49
C ASN A 11 8.70 -3.48 -4.22
N PHE A 12 8.36 -4.61 -3.62
CA PHE A 12 7.58 -4.63 -2.38
C PHE A 12 8.48 -4.48 -1.17
N ILE A 13 8.20 -3.49 -0.33
CA ILE A 13 8.75 -3.45 1.03
C ILE A 13 7.95 -4.46 1.85
N THR A 14 8.51 -5.64 2.11
CA THR A 14 7.87 -6.74 2.85
C THR A 14 8.34 -6.83 4.31
N SER A 15 9.45 -6.16 4.62
CA SER A 15 10.05 -6.21 5.95
C SER A 15 9.21 -5.39 6.94
N LYS A 16 8.54 -6.08 7.87
CA LYS A 16 7.73 -5.45 8.93
C LYS A 16 8.50 -4.39 9.73
N ARG A 17 9.80 -4.60 9.96
CA ARG A 17 10.66 -3.61 10.62
C ARG A 17 10.69 -2.28 9.85
N HIS A 18 10.88 -2.33 8.53
CA HIS A 18 10.97 -1.13 7.70
C HIS A 18 9.59 -0.49 7.52
N ILE A 19 8.54 -1.29 7.34
CA ILE A 19 7.15 -0.81 7.32
C ILE A 19 6.85 -0.04 8.60
N ASN A 20 7.05 -0.65 9.78
CA ASN A 20 6.79 -0.02 11.06
C ASN A 20 7.62 1.26 11.27
N LYS A 21 8.89 1.25 10.84
CA LYS A 21 9.74 2.44 10.90
C LYS A 21 9.19 3.58 10.04
N ILE A 22 8.71 3.29 8.83
CA ILE A 22 8.08 4.33 7.98
C ILE A 22 6.80 4.81 8.64
N MET A 23 5.92 3.89 9.07
CA MET A 23 4.65 4.20 9.73
C MET A 23 4.82 5.02 11.01
N SER A 24 5.91 4.83 11.77
CA SER A 24 6.17 5.61 12.99
C SER A 24 6.60 7.06 12.72
N ASN A 25 6.99 7.38 11.49
CA ASN A 25 7.30 8.76 11.09
C ASN A 25 6.07 9.50 10.53
N LEU A 26 4.91 8.82 10.46
CA LEU A 26 3.66 9.42 10.00
C LEU A 26 2.81 9.80 11.21
N GLU A 27 2.45 11.07 11.31
CA GLU A 27 1.56 11.59 12.36
C GLU A 27 0.10 11.44 11.93
N LEU A 28 -0.33 10.18 11.77
CA LEU A 28 -1.70 9.84 11.34
C LEU A 28 -2.61 9.47 12.51
N ASN A 29 -3.87 9.84 12.40
CA ASN A 29 -4.93 9.55 13.34
C ASN A 29 -6.25 9.21 12.63
N ARG A 30 -7.27 8.86 13.42
CA ARG A 30 -8.58 8.39 12.91
C ARG A 30 -9.34 9.42 12.08
N ASN A 31 -9.05 10.70 12.22
CA ASN A 31 -9.72 11.78 11.50
C ASN A 31 -9.07 12.09 10.15
N ASP A 32 -7.92 11.48 9.85
CA ASP A 32 -7.23 11.73 8.59
C ASP A 32 -7.85 10.90 7.47
N ASN A 33 -8.01 11.54 6.31
CA ASN A 33 -8.39 10.89 5.06
C ASN A 33 -7.12 10.63 4.25
N VAL A 34 -6.74 9.36 4.11
CA VAL A 34 -5.48 8.96 3.48
C VAL A 34 -5.71 8.43 2.07
N PHE A 35 -4.89 8.90 1.14
CA PHE A 35 -4.79 8.34 -0.20
C PHE A 35 -3.45 7.63 -0.36
N GLU A 36 -3.47 6.33 -0.64
CA GLU A 36 -2.28 5.52 -0.91
C GLU A 36 -2.15 5.31 -2.42
N ILE A 37 -1.01 5.71 -3.00
CA ILE A 37 -0.72 5.52 -4.43
C ILE A 37 0.28 4.38 -4.57
N GLY A 38 -0.06 3.39 -5.40
CA GLY A 38 0.77 2.20 -5.60
C GLY A 38 0.71 1.27 -4.38
N SER A 39 -0.51 0.90 -3.96
CA SER A 39 -0.71 0.02 -2.81
C SER A 39 -0.05 -1.35 -3.00
N GLY A 40 0.17 -1.78 -4.25
CA GLY A 40 0.77 -3.06 -4.57
C GLY A 40 0.08 -4.18 -3.80
N LYS A 41 0.86 -4.98 -3.08
CA LYS A 41 0.37 -6.06 -2.20
C LYS A 41 -0.05 -5.58 -0.80
N GLY A 42 -0.52 -4.35 -0.65
CA GLY A 42 -1.22 -3.87 0.55
C GLY A 42 -0.43 -3.84 1.87
N HIS A 43 0.90 -3.98 1.84
CA HIS A 43 1.71 -4.01 3.06
C HIS A 43 1.57 -2.74 3.91
N PHE A 44 1.42 -1.59 3.26
CA PHE A 44 1.16 -0.31 3.94
C PHE A 44 -0.34 -0.09 4.15
N THR A 45 -1.18 -0.42 3.18
CA THR A 45 -2.65 -0.37 3.30
C THR A 45 -3.14 -0.98 4.61
N LEU A 46 -2.65 -2.19 4.95
CA LEU A 46 -3.03 -2.90 6.18
C LEU A 46 -2.64 -2.17 7.47
N GLU A 47 -1.55 -1.41 7.46
CA GLU A 47 -1.11 -0.64 8.62
C GLU A 47 -1.84 0.72 8.69
N LEU A 48 -2.14 1.31 7.54
CA LEU A 48 -2.88 2.58 7.43
C LEU A 48 -4.31 2.43 7.94
N VAL A 49 -5.01 1.35 7.56
CA VAL A 49 -6.41 1.10 7.95
C VAL A 49 -6.57 0.81 9.45
N GLN A 50 -5.49 0.41 10.13
CA GLN A 50 -5.51 0.25 11.58
C GLN A 50 -5.43 1.60 12.32
N LYS A 51 -4.95 2.65 11.65
CA LYS A 51 -4.71 3.98 12.23
C LYS A 51 -5.74 5.03 11.81
N CYS A 52 -6.20 4.96 10.56
CA CYS A 52 -7.07 5.95 9.93
C CYS A 52 -8.42 5.32 9.63
N ASN A 53 -9.51 6.08 9.76
CA ASN A 53 -10.84 5.57 9.45
C ASN A 53 -11.11 5.50 7.93
N TYR A 54 -10.43 6.33 7.14
CA TYR A 54 -10.63 6.41 5.69
C TYR A 54 -9.30 6.30 4.96
N VAL A 55 -9.12 5.19 4.22
CA VAL A 55 -7.95 4.95 3.39
C VAL A 55 -8.43 4.58 1.99
N THR A 56 -8.08 5.38 0.99
CA THR A 56 -8.32 5.08 -0.42
C THR A 56 -7.03 4.63 -1.06
N ALA A 57 -6.95 3.36 -1.45
CA ALA A 57 -5.82 2.79 -2.18
C ALA A 57 -6.03 2.89 -3.70
N ILE A 58 -5.01 3.35 -4.41
CA ILE A 58 -5.02 3.54 -5.86
C ILE A 58 -3.88 2.70 -6.45
N GLU A 59 -4.22 1.68 -7.24
CA GLU A 59 -3.27 0.81 -7.92
C GLU A 59 -3.54 0.80 -9.42
N ILE A 60 -2.48 0.95 -10.22
CA ILE A 60 -2.59 0.96 -11.68
C ILE A 60 -2.44 -0.44 -12.27
N ASP A 61 -1.77 -1.36 -11.56
CA ASP A 61 -1.66 -2.75 -11.94
C ASP A 61 -2.90 -3.54 -11.48
N SER A 62 -3.85 -3.69 -12.41
CA SER A 62 -5.07 -4.47 -12.23
C SER A 62 -4.82 -5.96 -11.91
N ASN A 63 -3.61 -6.48 -12.10
CA ASN A 63 -3.27 -7.87 -11.77
C ASN A 63 -2.79 -8.04 -10.32
N ILE A 64 -2.44 -6.95 -9.65
CA ILE A 64 -1.92 -6.95 -8.27
C ILE A 64 -3.00 -6.51 -7.28
N GLY A 65 -3.98 -5.73 -7.74
CA GLY A 65 -5.14 -5.34 -6.95
C GLY A 65 -5.80 -6.56 -6.30
N TYR A 66 -6.01 -6.48 -4.99
CA TYR A 66 -6.79 -7.47 -4.26
C TYR A 66 -8.18 -7.58 -4.90
N ASN A 67 -8.55 -8.78 -5.36
CA ASN A 67 -9.92 -9.03 -5.83
C ASN A 67 -10.96 -8.82 -4.71
N GLU A 68 -10.55 -8.85 -3.44
CA GLU A 68 -11.41 -8.53 -2.29
C GLU A 68 -10.58 -7.90 -1.17
N LEU A 69 -10.43 -6.58 -1.17
CA LEU A 69 -10.22 -5.82 0.05
C LEU A 69 -11.09 -4.57 -0.04
N LEU A 70 -12.40 -4.77 0.16
CA LEU A 70 -13.30 -3.70 0.57
C LEU A 70 -12.97 -3.41 2.03
N ILE A 71 -12.30 -2.29 2.27
CA ILE A 71 -12.24 -1.61 3.58
C ILE A 71 -12.98 -0.30 3.40
#